data_AF-A0A7V5U852-F1
#
_entry.id   AF-A0A7V5U852-F1
#
_cell.length_a   1.000
_cell.length_b   1.000
_cell.length_c   1.000
_cell.angle_alpha   90.00
_cell.angle_beta   90.00
_cell.angle_gamma   90.00
#
_symmetry.space_group_name_H-M   'P 1'
#
loop_
_entity.id
_entity.type
_entity.pdbx_description
1 polymer ?
#
loop_
_entity_poly.entity_id
_entity_poly.type
_entity_poly.pdbx_seq_one_letter_code
_entity_poly.pdbx_strand_id
1 'polypeptide(L)' 'MSISVLNPQGQLSDVSGIRVGHWTDRESLTGCSVILCEQPFVCSVDVRGGAPGTRETDL' A
#
# COMPACT_ATOMS: atom_id res chain seq x y z
N MET A 1 0.67 2.42 19.56
CA MET A 1 -0.26 1.99 18.50
C MET A 1 -1.65 2.48 18.90
N SER A 2 -2.01 3.70 18.54
CA SER A 2 -3.30 4.30 18.87
C SER A 2 -4.27 3.99 17.74
N ILE A 3 -5.25 3.11 18.00
CA ILE A 3 -6.41 2.94 17.13
C ILE A 3 -7.28 4.18 17.33
N SER A 4 -7.20 5.12 16.41
CA SER A 4 -8.15 6.23 16.35
C SER A 4 -9.48 5.69 15.86
N VAL A 5 -10.50 5.83 16.71
CA VAL A 5 -11.91 5.64 16.39
C VAL A 5 -12.25 6.30 15.04
N LEU A 6 -13.00 5.56 14.21
CA LEU A 6 -13.47 5.89 12.86
C LEU A 6 -13.87 7.37 12.70
N ASN A 7 -12.93 8.21 12.30
CA ASN A 7 -13.22 9.51 11.72
C ASN A 7 -12.41 9.57 10.42
N PRO A 8 -13.04 9.34 9.25
CA PRO A 8 -12.31 9.22 8.01
C PRO A 8 -11.56 10.52 7.72
N GLN A 9 -10.23 10.42 7.69
CA GLN A 9 -9.33 11.55 7.42
C GLN A 9 -9.01 11.68 5.92
N GLY A 10 -9.64 10.85 5.08
CA GLY A 10 -9.34 10.75 3.66
C GLY A 10 -8.08 9.91 3.40
N GLN A 11 -7.82 8.95 4.28
CA GLN A 11 -6.64 8.08 4.21
C GLN A 11 -7.00 6.68 3.72
N LEU A 12 -6.04 5.99 3.12
CA LEU A 12 -6.25 4.61 2.66
C LEU A 12 -6.58 3.65 3.81
N SER A 13 -6.01 3.88 5.00
CA SER A 13 -6.27 3.11 6.22
C SER A 13 -7.65 3.37 6.85
N ASP A 14 -8.44 4.29 6.31
CA ASP A 14 -9.85 4.45 6.72
C ASP A 14 -10.69 3.23 6.29
N VAL A 15 -10.21 2.46 5.31
CA VAL A 15 -10.77 1.16 4.94
C VAL A 15 -10.34 0.11 5.96
N SER A 16 -11.32 -0.45 6.68
CA SER A 16 -11.09 -1.50 7.68
C SER A 16 -10.28 -2.67 7.09
N GLY A 17 -9.27 -3.12 7.84
CA GLY A 17 -8.41 -4.23 7.45
C GLY A 17 -7.27 -3.85 6.48
N ILE A 18 -7.18 -2.58 6.05
CA ILE A 18 -6.01 -2.05 5.33
C ILE A 18 -5.04 -1.40 6.32
N ARG A 19 -3.77 -1.79 6.24
CA ARG A 19 -2.65 -1.13 6.92
C ARG A 19 -1.65 -0.60 5.92
N VAL A 20 -1.04 0.55 6.22
CA VAL A 20 -0.01 1.17 5.37
C VAL A 20 1.29 1.24 6.16
N GLY A 21 2.39 0.81 5.54
CA GLY A 21 3.74 0.85 6.11
C GLY A 21 4.71 1.54 5.16
N HIS A 22 5.63 2.31 5.74
CA HIS A 22 6.69 2.99 5.00
C HIS A 22 8.03 2.71 5.66
N TRP A 23 9.05 2.47 4.83
CA TRP A 23 10.45 2.46 5.24
C TRP A 23 11.23 3.40 4.33
N THR A 24 12.13 4.19 4.91
CA THR A 24 12.87 5.23 4.20
C THR A 24 14.33 5.22 4.66
N ASP A 25 15.23 5.03 3.70
CA ASP A 25 16.66 5.30 3.86
C ASP A 25 16.96 6.70 3.35
N ARG A 26 17.30 7.59 4.30
CA ARG A 26 17.55 9.01 4.00
C ARG A 26 18.93 9.28 3.42
N GLU A 27 19.90 8.38 3.63
CA GLU A 27 21.25 8.54 3.10
C GLU A 27 21.31 8.12 1.63
N SER A 28 20.73 6.97 1.31
CA SER A 28 20.68 6.45 -0.07
C SER A 28 19.52 7.03 -0.91
N LEU A 29 18.68 7.87 -0.31
CA LEU A 29 17.48 8.47 -0.93
C LEU A 29 16.53 7.42 -1.55
N THR A 30 16.28 6.34 -0.82
CA THR A 30 15.43 5.23 -1.26
C THR A 30 14.46 4.79 -0.17
N GLY A 31 13.54 3.90 -0.51
CA GLY A 31 12.56 3.40 0.44
C GLY A 31 11.58 2.40 -0.16
N CYS A 32 10.62 1.99 0.65
CA CYS A 32 9.53 1.10 0.26
C CYS A 32 8.25 1.51 0.96
N SER A 33 7.13 1.43 0.25
CA SER A 33 5.79 1.57 0.81
C SER A 33 5.01 0.30 0.55
N VAL A 34 4.32 -0.20 1.57
CA VAL A 34 3.55 -1.44 1.51
C VAL A 34 2.14 -1.18 2.00
N ILE A 35 1.17 -1.74 1.28
CA ILE A 35 -0.21 -1.85 1.71
C ILE A 35 -0.42 -3.31 2.11
N LEU A 36 -0.87 -3.53 3.34
CA LEU A 36 -1.08 -4.85 3.90
C LEU A 36 -2.56 -5.04 4.20
N CYS A 37 -3.16 -6.07 3.59
CA CYS A 37 -4.51 -6.52 3.88
C CYS A 37 -4.45 -7.55 5.02
N GLU A 38 -5.18 -7.32 6.11
CA GLU A 38 -5.20 -8.23 7.26
C GLU A 38 -5.92 -9.56 6.98
N GLN A 39 -6.73 -9.59 5.92
CA GLN A 39 -7.49 -10.75 5.46
C GLN A 39 -7.29 -10.89 3.93
N PRO A 40 -7.69 -12.00 3.30
CA PRO A 40 -7.67 -12.13 1.84
C PRO A 40 -8.55 -11.05 1.19
N PHE A 41 -7.97 -10.26 0.29
CA PHE A 41 -8.67 -9.20 -0.45
C PHE A 41 -8.64 -9.52 -1.95
N VAL A 42 -9.70 -9.15 -2.66
CA VAL A 42 -9.71 -9.17 -4.13
C VAL A 42 -8.91 -7.97 -4.63
N CYS A 43 -7.99 -8.20 -5.57
CA CYS A 43 -7.14 -7.17 -6.14
C CYS A 43 -7.09 -7.31 -7.68
N SER A 44 -6.83 -6.20 -8.37
CA SER A 44 -6.58 -6.15 -9.80
C SER A 44 -5.54 -5.07 -10.11
N VAL A 45 -4.95 -5.12 -11.31
CA VAL A 45 -3.89 -4.20 -11.73
C VAL A 45 -4.12 -3.74 -13.17
N ASP A 46 -3.76 -2.49 -13.46
CA ASP A 46 -3.75 -1.90 -14.80
C ASP A 46 -2.42 -1.17 -15.03
N VAL A 47 -1.66 -1.60 -16.04
CA VAL A 47 -0.31 -1.10 -16.33
C VAL A 47 -0.34 -0.31 -17.63
N ARG A 48 -0.11 1.00 -17.54
CA ARG A 48 -0.22 1.93 -18.68
C ARG A 48 1.11 2.41 -19.26
N GLY A 49 2.22 2.21 -18.55
CA GLY A 49 3.55 2.64 -19.00
C GLY A 49 4.13 1.72 -20.08
N GLY A 50 4.99 2.26 -20.95
CA GLY A 50 5.61 1.50 -22.05
C GLY A 50 6.80 0.61 -21.65
N ALA A 51 7.38 0.82 -20.47
CA ALA A 51 8.48 0.02 -19.92
C ALA A 51 8.32 -0.17 -18.40
N PRO A 52 7.31 -0.94 -17.95
CA PRO A 52 7.02 -1.12 -16.53
C PRO A 52 7.99 -2.12 -15.86
N GLY A 53 8.30 -1.89 -14.59
CA GLY A 53 8.98 -2.85 -13.71
C GLY A 53 7.99 -3.40 -12.69
N THR A 54 7.28 -4.47 -13.04
CA THR A 54 6.24 -5.09 -12.19
C THR A 54 6.58 -6.54 -11.87
N ARG A 55 5.90 -7.09 -10.86
CA ARG A 55 5.98 -8.50 -10.47
C ARG A 55 4.57 -9.00 -10.16
N GLU A 56 4.29 -10.27 -10.46
CA GLU A 56 3.01 -10.96 -10.13
C GLU A 56 1.75 -10.29 -10.70
N THR A 57 1.85 -9.62 -11.85
CA THR A 57 0.69 -8.96 -12.49
C THR A 57 -0.15 -9.90 -13.36
N ASP A 58 0.40 -11.06 -13.71
CA ASP A 58 -0.18 -12.08 -14.58
C ASP A 58 -0.91 -13.21 -13.83
N LEU A 59 -0.90 -13.18 -12.49
CA LEU A 59 -1.55 -14.17 -11.62
C LEU A 59 -3.08 -14.07 -11.60
#